data_AF-A0A434LIW0-F1
#
_entry.id   AF-A0A434LIW0-F1
#
_cell.length_a   1.000
_cell.length_b   1.000
_cell.length_c   1.000
_cell.angle_alpha   90.00
_cell.angle_beta   90.00
_cell.angle_gamma   90.00
#
_symmetry.space_group_name_H-M   'P 1'
#
loop_
_entity.id
_entity.type
_entity.pdbx_description
1 polymer ?
#
loop_
_entity_poly.entity_id
_entity_poly.type
_entity_poly.pdbx_seq_one_letter_code
_entity_poly.pdbx_strand_id
1 'polypeptide(L)'
;REEVDALKVIGLNPIGVLVFPRLVALVIALPCLTIIANFAALGGGILAAWLYSDIAPAAFIDRLRVAIDLSTIFAGLIKAPFMAMIIGTIASVEGMKVGGSAESLGQHVTASVVKSIFVVIILDGLFAMFYAAIEF
;
A
#
# COMPACT_ATOMS: atom_id res chain seq x y z
N ARG A 1 5.63 -24.09 -13.08
CA ARG A 1 5.01 -23.80 -14.39
C ARG A 1 3.98 -24.85 -14.75
N GLU A 2 4.26 -26.12 -14.51
CA GLU A 2 3.30 -27.22 -14.70
C GLU A 2 1.97 -26.99 -13.97
N GLU A 3 1.95 -26.41 -12.76
CA GLU A 3 0.70 -26.11 -12.05
C GLU A 3 -0.17 -25.03 -12.75
N VAL A 4 0.45 -24.00 -13.31
CA VAL A 4 -0.26 -22.90 -14.01
C VAL A 4 -0.74 -23.36 -15.39
N ASP A 5 0.05 -24.20 -16.08
CA ASP A 5 -0.36 -24.81 -17.35
C ASP A 5 -1.42 -25.89 -17.14
N ALA A 6 -1.31 -26.69 -16.07
CA ALA A 6 -2.34 -27.66 -15.70
C ALA A 6 -3.69 -26.96 -15.44
N LEU A 7 -3.68 -25.80 -14.79
CA LEU A 7 -4.88 -24.96 -14.60
C LEU A 7 -5.50 -24.50 -15.93
N LYS A 8 -4.68 -24.17 -16.94
CA LYS A 8 -5.19 -23.83 -18.28
C LYS A 8 -5.76 -25.06 -19.01
N VAL A 9 -5.12 -26.22 -18.87
CA VAL A 9 -5.56 -27.48 -19.50
C VAL A 9 -6.91 -27.94 -18.95
N ILE A 10 -7.21 -27.68 -17.67
CA ILE A 10 -8.53 -27.94 -17.07
C ILE A 10 -9.56 -26.83 -17.31
N GLY A 11 -9.24 -25.84 -18.15
CA GLY A 11 -10.18 -24.77 -18.56
C GLY A 11 -10.39 -23.65 -17.54
N LEU A 12 -9.59 -23.60 -16.46
CA LEU A 12 -9.65 -22.52 -15.47
C LEU A 12 -8.75 -21.36 -15.88
N ASN A 13 -9.24 -20.13 -15.73
CA ASN A 13 -8.43 -18.93 -15.94
C ASN A 13 -7.47 -18.76 -14.74
N PRO A 14 -6.15 -18.94 -14.89
CA PRO A 14 -5.19 -18.88 -13.78
C PRO A 14 -5.15 -17.49 -13.14
N ILE A 15 -5.46 -16.44 -13.91
CA ILE A 15 -5.53 -15.07 -13.41
C ILE A 15 -6.69 -14.95 -12.41
N GLY A 16 -7.86 -15.48 -12.76
CA GLY A 16 -9.03 -15.44 -11.88
C GLY A 16 -8.86 -16.27 -10.61
N VAL A 17 -8.13 -17.39 -10.66
CA VAL A 17 -8.00 -18.32 -9.52
C VAL A 17 -6.81 -17.98 -8.61
N LEU A 18 -5.69 -17.47 -9.15
CA LEU A 18 -4.51 -17.12 -8.34
C LEU A 18 -4.41 -15.64 -7.99
N VAL A 19 -4.78 -14.73 -8.89
CA VAL A 19 -4.54 -13.29 -8.71
C VAL A 19 -5.68 -12.66 -7.93
N PHE A 20 -6.93 -12.97 -8.29
CA PHE A 20 -8.11 -12.39 -7.64
C PHE A 20 -8.15 -12.57 -6.11
N PRO A 21 -7.93 -13.76 -5.53
CA PRO A 21 -7.95 -13.90 -4.07
C PRO A 21 -6.83 -13.10 -3.38
N ARG A 22 -5.65 -13.01 -4.01
CA ARG A 22 -4.52 -12.21 -3.49
C ARG A 22 -4.81 -10.72 -3.53
N LEU A 23 -5.46 -10.23 -4.60
CA LEU A 23 -5.89 -8.85 -4.70
C LEU A 23 -6.91 -8.50 -3.61
N VAL A 24 -7.93 -9.33 -3.42
CA VAL A 24 -8.95 -9.11 -2.39
C VAL A 24 -8.30 -9.09 -1.00
N ALA A 25 -7.38 -10.02 -0.72
CA ALA A 25 -6.64 -10.04 0.54
C ALA A 25 -5.82 -8.75 0.75
N LEU A 26 -5.10 -8.28 -0.27
CA LEU A 26 -4.31 -7.04 -0.19
C LEU A 26 -5.18 -5.80 0.00
N VAL A 27 -6.33 -5.71 -0.70
CA VAL A 27 -7.27 -4.59 -0.60
C VAL A 27 -7.85 -4.45 0.81
N ILE A 28 -8.02 -5.55 1.54
CA ILE A 28 -8.49 -5.54 2.93
C ILE A 28 -7.33 -5.33 3.90
N ALA A 29 -6.19 -5.99 3.66
CA ALA A 29 -5.04 -5.94 4.57
C ALA A 29 -4.40 -4.56 4.62
N LEU A 30 -4.29 -3.86 3.49
CA LEU A 30 -3.60 -2.56 3.42
C LEU A 30 -4.30 -1.45 4.23
N PRO A 31 -5.62 -1.24 4.14
CA PRO A 31 -6.33 -0.30 5.02
C PRO A 31 -6.13 -0.60 6.51
N CYS A 32 -6.20 -1.87 6.91
CA CYS A 32 -5.95 -2.28 8.29
C CYS A 32 -4.51 -1.95 8.72
N LEU A 33 -3.53 -2.21 7.85
CA LEU A 33 -2.13 -1.88 8.10
C LEU A 33 -1.90 -0.37 8.19
N THR A 34 -2.58 0.42 7.36
CA THR A 34 -2.54 1.88 7.40
C THR A 34 -3.07 2.42 8.73
N ILE A 35 -4.15 1.86 9.27
CA ILE A 35 -4.67 2.28 10.58
C ILE A 35 -3.64 2.01 11.68
N ILE A 36 -3.04 0.81 11.70
CA ILE A 36 -2.01 0.44 12.67
C ILE A 36 -0.78 1.35 12.53
N ALA A 37 -0.36 1.64 11.30
CA ALA A 37 0.76 2.52 11.02
C ALA A 37 0.51 3.95 11.51
N ASN A 38 -0.71 4.47 11.36
CA ASN A 38 -1.08 5.79 11.90
C ASN A 38 -0.99 5.82 13.43
N PHE A 39 -1.50 4.81 14.13
CA PHE A 39 -1.36 4.76 15.59
C PHE A 39 0.10 4.68 16.04
N ALA A 40 0.91 3.86 15.36
CA ALA A 40 2.34 3.78 15.63
C ALA A 40 3.05 5.12 15.36
N ALA A 41 2.70 5.81 14.28
CA ALA A 41 3.25 7.12 13.93
C ALA A 41 2.86 8.19 14.95
N LEU A 42 1.61 8.22 15.43
CA LEU A 42 1.16 9.13 16.48
C LEU A 42 1.88 8.86 17.81
N GLY A 43 1.99 7.59 18.21
CA GLY A 43 2.71 7.20 19.42
C GLY A 43 4.20 7.56 19.36
N GLY A 44 4.84 7.27 18.22
CA GLY A 44 6.22 7.67 17.96
C GLY A 44 6.41 9.18 17.93
N GLY A 45 5.46 9.92 17.35
CA GLY A 45 5.45 11.38 17.29
C GLY A 45 5.36 12.03 18.67
N ILE A 46 4.48 11.52 19.55
CA ILE A 46 4.37 11.98 20.94
C ILE A 46 5.67 11.73 21.70
N LEU A 47 6.22 10.50 21.61
CA LEU A 47 7.46 10.15 22.29
C LEU A 47 8.64 11.01 21.81
N ALA A 48 8.77 11.21 20.51
CA ALA A 48 9.82 12.05 19.94
C ALA A 48 9.66 13.52 20.35
N ALA A 49 8.46 14.08 20.27
CA ALA A 49 8.19 15.47 20.67
C ALA A 49 8.44 15.72 22.15
N TRP A 50 8.11 14.75 23.00
CA TRP A 50 8.38 14.83 24.43
C TRP A 50 9.89 14.76 24.73
N LEU A 51 10.60 13.81 24.10
CA LEU A 51 12.01 13.57 24.41
C LEU A 51 12.96 14.64 23.83
N TYR A 52 12.64 15.19 22.65
CA TYR A 52 13.51 16.16 21.96
C TYR A 52 13.08 17.62 22.12
N SER A 53 11.79 17.89 22.29
CA SER A 53 11.26 19.26 22.33
C SER A 53 10.58 19.62 23.65
N ASP A 54 10.61 18.73 24.65
CA ASP A 54 10.00 18.91 25.98
C ASP A 54 8.51 19.30 25.90
N ILE A 55 7.84 18.92 24.82
CA ILE A 55 6.42 19.21 24.61
C ILE A 55 5.62 18.20 25.42
N ALA A 56 4.82 18.70 26.36
CA ALA A 56 3.92 17.86 27.13
C ALA A 56 2.95 17.10 26.20
N PRO A 57 2.70 15.80 26.43
CA PRO A 57 1.80 14.99 25.60
C PRO A 57 0.40 15.60 25.43
N ALA A 58 -0.11 16.29 26.45
CA ALA A 58 -1.37 17.02 26.38
C ALA A 58 -1.36 18.13 25.31
N ALA A 59 -0.28 18.91 25.25
CA ALA A 59 -0.12 19.98 24.25
C ALA A 59 0.03 19.40 22.83
N PHE A 60 0.68 18.24 22.68
CA PHE A 60 0.73 17.54 21.39
C PHE A 60 -0.66 17.13 20.91
N ILE A 61 -1.49 16.55 21.79
CA ILE A 61 -2.85 16.10 21.45
C ILE A 61 -3.75 17.28 21.07
N ASP A 62 -3.64 18.41 21.78
CA ASP A 62 -4.41 19.61 21.43
C ASP A 62 -4.03 20.16 20.05
N ARG A 63 -2.73 20.19 19.72
CA ARG A 63 -2.26 20.58 18.38
C ARG A 63 -2.68 19.59 17.30
N LEU A 64 -2.65 18.29 17.63
CA LEU A 64 -3.09 17.23 16.73
C LEU A 64 -4.57 17.38 16.36
N ARG A 65 -5.43 17.70 17.33
CA ARG A 65 -6.88 17.91 17.08
C ARG A 65 -7.17 19.11 16.19
N VAL A 66 -6.33 20.15 16.25
CA VAL A 66 -6.47 21.33 15.40
C VAL A 66 -5.90 21.08 14.00
N ALA A 67 -4.87 20.25 13.89
CA ALA A 67 -4.20 19.96 12.62
C ALA A 67 -4.85 18.84 11.80
N ILE A 68 -5.51 17.87 12.44
CA ILE A 68 -6.15 16.74 11.77
C ILE A 68 -7.65 16.98 11.66
N ASP A 69 -8.12 17.10 10.42
CA ASP A 69 -9.55 17.03 10.13
C ASP A 69 -9.96 15.59 9.77
N LEU A 70 -11.23 15.24 10.03
CA LEU A 70 -11.81 13.93 9.70
C LEU A 70 -11.64 13.61 8.21
N SER A 71 -11.70 14.64 7.38
CA SER A 71 -11.48 14.60 5.95
C SER A 71 -10.12 13.98 5.58
N THR A 72 -9.05 14.27 6.35
CA THR A 72 -7.69 13.75 6.13
C THR A 72 -7.63 12.23 6.38
N ILE A 73 -8.37 11.75 7.38
CA ILE A 73 -8.45 10.32 7.71
C ILE A 73 -9.18 9.57 6.61
N PHE A 74 -10.33 10.08 6.15
CA PHE A 74 -11.08 9.47 5.05
C PHE A 74 -10.31 9.50 3.72
N ALA A 75 -9.58 10.58 3.45
CA ALA A 75 -8.71 10.69 2.27
C ALA A 75 -7.58 9.63 2.30
N GLY A 76 -6.94 9.40 3.45
CA GLY A 76 -5.95 8.34 3.59
C GLY A 76 -6.54 6.93 3.44
N LEU A 77 -7.71 6.71 4.06
CA LEU A 77 -8.38 5.41 4.05
C LEU A 77 -8.90 5.04 2.66
N ILE A 78 -9.41 6.00 1.89
CA ILE A 78 -9.90 5.75 0.53
C ILE A 78 -8.76 5.51 -0.45
N LYS A 79 -7.58 6.12 -0.26
CA LYS A 79 -6.38 5.87 -1.09
C LYS A 79 -5.83 4.46 -0.89
N ALA A 80 -5.82 3.96 0.34
CA ALA A 80 -5.22 2.66 0.69
C ALA A 80 -5.67 1.48 -0.20
N PRO A 81 -6.97 1.26 -0.49
CA PRO A 81 -7.39 0.19 -1.40
C PRO A 81 -6.98 0.41 -2.86
N PHE A 82 -6.90 1.66 -3.36
CA PHE A 82 -6.39 1.91 -4.71
C PHE A 82 -4.92 1.54 -4.84
N MET A 83 -4.11 1.92 -3.85
CA MET A 83 -2.70 1.53 -3.80
C MET A 83 -2.56 0.00 -3.70
N ALA A 84 -3.41 -0.65 -2.93
CA ALA A 84 -3.45 -2.11 -2.80
C ALA A 84 -3.71 -2.82 -4.13
N MET A 85 -4.70 -2.34 -4.90
CA MET A 85 -5.02 -2.91 -6.21
C MET A 85 -3.83 -2.79 -7.18
N ILE A 86 -3.14 -1.66 -7.17
CA ILE A 86 -2.00 -1.41 -8.07
C ILE A 86 -0.82 -2.33 -7.70
N ILE A 87 -0.44 -2.33 -6.43
CA ILE A 87 0.66 -3.16 -5.93
C ILE A 87 0.37 -4.63 -6.21
N GLY A 88 -0.83 -5.09 -5.89
CA GLY A 88 -1.22 -6.48 -6.09
C GLY A 88 -1.26 -6.88 -7.57
N THR A 89 -1.66 -5.98 -8.46
CA THR A 89 -1.65 -6.23 -9.91
C THR A 89 -0.23 -6.32 -10.45
N ILE A 90 0.64 -5.36 -10.10
CA ILE A 90 2.05 -5.37 -10.54
C ILE A 90 2.76 -6.63 -10.02
N ALA A 91 2.58 -6.94 -8.73
CA ALA A 91 3.17 -8.13 -8.11
C ALA A 91 2.69 -9.43 -8.77
N SER A 92 1.41 -9.51 -9.11
CA SER A 92 0.85 -10.69 -9.76
C SER A 92 1.34 -10.85 -11.20
N VAL A 93 1.43 -9.74 -11.95
CA VAL A 93 1.93 -9.75 -13.33
C VAL A 93 3.41 -10.16 -13.37
N GLU A 94 4.23 -9.59 -12.49
CA GLU A 94 5.66 -9.90 -12.44
C GLU A 94 5.90 -11.32 -11.91
N GLY A 95 5.10 -11.75 -10.92
CA GLY A 95 5.11 -13.12 -10.40
C GLY A 95 4.69 -14.19 -11.41
N MET A 96 3.86 -13.85 -12.41
CA MET A 96 3.54 -14.76 -13.51
C MET A 96 4.64 -14.83 -14.60
N LYS A 97 5.53 -13.84 -14.67
CA LYS A 97 6.59 -13.75 -15.68
C LYS A 97 7.86 -14.50 -15.31
N VAL A 98 7.98 -14.95 -14.06
CA VAL A 98 9.17 -15.67 -13.56
C VAL A 98 9.54 -16.88 -14.45
N GLY A 99 10.82 -16.93 -14.81
CA GLY A 99 11.45 -18.07 -15.47
C GLY A 99 11.65 -19.25 -14.52
N GLY A 100 12.08 -20.40 -15.06
CA GLY A 100 12.35 -21.60 -14.26
C GLY A 100 13.65 -21.55 -13.44
N SER A 101 14.43 -20.47 -13.52
CA SER A 101 15.68 -20.31 -12.78
C SER A 101 15.49 -19.40 -11.56
N ALA A 102 16.23 -19.71 -10.48
CA ALA A 102 16.26 -18.88 -9.28
C ALA A 102 16.76 -17.45 -9.55
N GLU A 103 17.63 -17.29 -10.55
CA GLU A 103 18.13 -15.98 -10.98
C GLU A 103 17.03 -15.12 -11.63
N SER A 104 16.19 -15.71 -12.48
CA SER A 104 15.03 -15.02 -13.06
C SER A 104 14.01 -14.65 -11.97
N LEU A 105 13.81 -15.53 -10.97
CA LEU A 105 12.94 -15.24 -9.83
C LEU A 105 13.40 -13.98 -9.08
N GLY A 106 14.70 -13.89 -8.75
CA GLY A 106 15.26 -12.72 -8.07
C GLY A 106 15.06 -11.42 -8.88
N GLN A 107 15.37 -11.46 -10.18
CA GLN A 107 15.22 -10.30 -11.07
C GLN A 107 13.77 -9.79 -11.13
N HIS A 108 12.81 -10.69 -11.27
CA HIS A 108 11.39 -10.33 -11.31
C HIS A 108 10.85 -9.85 -9.96
N VAL A 109 11.33 -10.41 -8.83
CA VAL A 109 10.96 -9.89 -7.50
C VAL A 109 11.45 -8.46 -7.32
N THR A 110 12.72 -8.18 -7.64
CA THR A 110 13.26 -6.81 -7.55
C THR A 110 12.54 -5.86 -8.51
N ALA A 111 12.31 -6.28 -9.76
CA ALA A 111 11.58 -5.48 -10.73
C ALA A 111 10.14 -5.18 -10.28
N SER A 112 9.47 -6.15 -9.64
CA SER A 112 8.13 -5.97 -9.07
C SER A 112 8.12 -4.88 -8.01
N VAL A 113 9.08 -4.91 -7.08
CA VAL A 113 9.18 -3.94 -5.99
C VAL A 113 9.45 -2.54 -6.55
N VAL A 114 10.43 -2.39 -7.45
CA VAL A 114 10.77 -1.08 -8.03
C VAL A 114 9.59 -0.50 -8.83
N LYS A 115 8.94 -1.30 -9.70
CA LYS A 115 7.78 -0.84 -10.46
C LYS A 115 6.62 -0.45 -9.55
N SER A 116 6.36 -1.24 -8.52
CA SER A 116 5.27 -0.96 -7.56
C SER A 116 5.52 0.36 -6.81
N ILE A 117 6.71 0.55 -6.25
CA ILE A 117 7.07 1.78 -5.52
C ILE A 117 7.00 2.99 -6.44
N PHE A 118 7.53 2.89 -7.66
CA PHE A 118 7.52 3.99 -8.62
C PHE A 118 6.11 4.45 -8.99
N VAL A 119 5.21 3.52 -9.31
CA VAL A 119 3.83 3.84 -9.65
C VAL A 119 3.07 4.41 -8.44
N VAL A 120 3.29 3.85 -7.25
CA VAL A 120 2.68 4.34 -6.01
C VAL A 120 3.09 5.78 -5.70
N ILE A 121 4.38 6.12 -5.83
CA ILE A 121 4.88 7.48 -5.59
C ILE A 121 4.26 8.48 -6.58
N ILE A 122 4.22 8.14 -7.87
CA ILE A 122 3.61 9.00 -8.88
C ILE A 122 2.13 9.22 -8.57
N LEU A 123 1.41 8.14 -8.27
CA LEU A 123 -0.02 8.23 -8.02
C LEU A 123 -0.33 8.99 -6.73
N ASP A 124 0.48 8.81 -5.68
CA ASP A 124 0.30 9.59 -4.45
C ASP A 124 0.56 11.08 -4.67
N GLY A 125 1.58 11.43 -5.47
CA GLY A 125 1.82 12.81 -5.90
C GLY A 125 0.64 13.40 -6.68
N LEU A 126 0.06 12.62 -7.60
CA LEU A 126 -1.15 13.04 -8.34
C LEU A 126 -2.34 13.25 -7.39
N PHE A 127 -2.55 12.34 -6.44
CA PHE A 127 -3.58 12.53 -5.42
C PHE A 127 -3.30 13.78 -4.58
N ALA A 128 -2.07 13.99 -4.12
CA ALA A 128 -1.70 15.17 -3.33
C ALA A 128 -1.98 16.47 -4.08
N MET A 129 -1.63 16.54 -5.37
CA MET A 129 -1.98 17.67 -6.23
C MET A 129 -3.49 17.84 -6.39
N PHE A 130 -4.23 16.73 -6.53
CA PHE A 130 -5.69 16.76 -6.60
C PHE A 130 -6.32 17.30 -5.32
N TYR A 131 -5.89 16.82 -4.14
CA TYR A 131 -6.37 17.33 -2.84
C TYR A 131 -6.02 18.80 -2.63
N ALA A 132 -4.81 19.22 -3.01
CA ALA A 132 -4.43 20.63 -2.95
C ALA A 132 -5.26 21.52 -3.90
N ALA A 133 -5.62 21.01 -5.09
CA ALA A 133 -6.40 21.75 -6.08
C ALA A 133 -7.88 21.96 -5.68
N ILE A 134 -8.44 21.07 -4.84
CA ILE A 134 -9.81 21.20 -4.33
C ILE A 134 -9.88 21.95 -3.00
N GLU A 135 -8.79 22.62 -2.58
CA GLU A 135 -8.65 23.32 -1.29
C GLU A 135 -9.08 22.46 -0.08
N PHE A 136 -8.60 21.21 -0.07
CA PHE A 136 -8.79 20.28 1.04
C PHE A 136 -7.86 20.57 2.23
#